data_AF-A0A8D8YYQ3-F1
#
_entry.id   AF-A0A8D8YYQ3-F1
#
_cell.length_a   1.000
_cell.length_b   1.000
_cell.length_c   1.000
_cell.angle_alpha   90.00
_cell.angle_beta   90.00
_cell.angle_gamma   90.00
#
_symmetry.space_group_name_H-M   'P 1'
#
loop_
_entity.id
_entity.type
_entity.pdbx_description
1 polymer ?
#
loop_
_entity_poly.entity_id
_entity_poly.type
_entity_poly.pdbx_seq_one_letter_code
_entity_poly.pdbx_strand_id
1 'polypeptide(L)'
;TDECVTRRIAEALPNLLNGYPKAHIPKLDPLTITSLSVDTGNKQVGLSLKLKDCLIYGTKTAVLYKVHHDFENKHYDLYYRNPRLEVLGDYNMDGKILLLPIHGKGPGNITLTDVLGLMKFNYELVPKKDLHYARIINSTMTFTVGRAYFEFKDLFNGDK
;
A
#
# COMPACT_ATOMS: atom_id res chain seq x y z
N THR A 1 -17.43 -20.34 6.51
CA THR A 1 -16.02 -20.72 6.30
C THR A 1 -15.13 -19.49 6.31
N ASP A 2 -15.54 -18.45 5.59
CA ASP A 2 -14.90 -17.12 5.51
C ASP A 2 -14.69 -16.44 6.88
N GLU A 3 -15.62 -16.58 7.83
CA GLU A 3 -15.44 -16.05 9.19
C GLU A 3 -14.27 -16.71 9.95
N CYS A 4 -14.08 -18.02 9.77
CA CYS A 4 -12.95 -18.73 10.37
C CYS A 4 -11.63 -18.25 9.77
N VAL A 5 -11.58 -18.13 8.44
CA VAL A 5 -10.41 -17.61 7.72
C VAL A 5 -10.10 -16.17 8.14
N THR A 6 -11.12 -15.31 8.19
CA THR A 6 -11.00 -13.91 8.64
C THR A 6 -10.40 -13.84 10.04
N ARG A 7 -10.95 -14.60 11.00
CA ARG A 7 -10.45 -14.65 12.38
C ARG A 7 -9.00 -15.12 12.44
N ARG A 8 -8.65 -16.20 11.73
CA ARG A 8 -7.29 -16.76 11.73
C ARG A 8 -6.27 -15.81 11.13
N ILE A 9 -6.61 -15.12 10.04
CA ILE A 9 -5.72 -14.12 9.44
C ILE A 9 -5.56 -12.92 10.37
N ALA A 10 -6.65 -12.46 11.02
CA ALA A 10 -6.58 -11.37 12.00
C ALA A 10 -5.69 -11.73 13.21
N GLU A 11 -5.74 -12.98 13.70
CA GLU A 11 -4.84 -13.49 14.76
C GLU A 11 -3.37 -13.58 14.31
N ALA A 12 -3.13 -13.90 13.04
CA ALA A 12 -1.79 -14.05 12.49
C ALA A 12 -1.12 -12.71 12.14
N LEU A 13 -1.91 -11.70 11.76
CA LEU A 13 -1.40 -10.42 11.25
C LEU A 13 -0.39 -9.73 12.18
N PRO A 14 -0.60 -9.66 13.52
CA PRO A 14 0.39 -9.07 14.43
C PRO A 14 1.77 -9.74 14.38
N ASN A 15 1.80 -11.07 14.20
CA ASN A 15 3.05 -11.84 14.10
C ASN A 15 3.77 -11.61 12.75
N LEU A 16 3.04 -11.18 11.73
CA LEU A 16 3.58 -10.87 10.41
C LEU A 16 4.05 -9.41 10.28
N LEU A 17 3.78 -8.54 11.27
CA LEU A 17 4.16 -7.12 11.20
C LEU A 17 5.68 -6.90 11.06
N ASN A 18 6.47 -7.75 11.71
CA ASN A 18 7.92 -7.73 11.61
C ASN A 18 8.45 -8.46 10.35
N GLY A 19 7.56 -8.94 9.50
CA GLY A 19 7.85 -9.75 8.33
C GLY A 19 8.03 -11.23 8.64
N TYR A 20 8.00 -12.03 7.59
CA TYR A 20 8.30 -13.46 7.65
C TYR A 20 9.17 -13.83 6.43
N PRO A 21 10.51 -13.66 6.53
CA PRO A 21 11.43 -13.81 5.40
C PRO A 21 11.35 -15.18 4.74
N LYS A 22 11.06 -16.25 5.51
CA LYS A 22 10.89 -17.61 4.98
C LYS A 22 9.76 -17.73 3.96
N ALA A 23 8.77 -16.84 4.01
CA ALA A 23 7.68 -16.75 3.03
C ALA A 23 7.77 -15.48 2.17
N HIS A 24 8.92 -14.79 2.15
CA HIS A 24 9.13 -13.53 1.43
C HIS A 24 8.15 -12.41 1.82
N ILE A 25 7.63 -12.45 3.05
CA ILE A 25 6.79 -11.39 3.59
C ILE A 25 7.74 -10.33 4.17
N PRO A 26 7.78 -9.10 3.61
CA PRO A 26 8.62 -8.04 4.13
C PRO A 26 8.09 -7.57 5.49
N LYS A 27 8.89 -6.77 6.19
CA LYS A 27 8.38 -6.00 7.33
C LYS A 27 7.20 -5.15 6.85
N LEU A 28 6.09 -5.22 7.59
CA LEU A 28 4.85 -4.55 7.21
C LEU A 28 4.70 -3.20 7.89
N ASP A 29 5.36 -2.93 9.03
CA ASP A 29 5.36 -1.60 9.68
C ASP A 29 6.75 -1.19 10.26
N PRO A 30 7.49 -0.24 9.64
CA PRO A 30 7.14 0.38 8.36
C PRO A 30 7.24 -0.62 7.20
N LEU A 31 6.33 -0.51 6.25
CA LEU A 31 6.42 -1.18 4.95
C LEU A 31 7.32 -0.34 4.03
N THR A 32 8.38 -0.94 3.51
CA THR A 32 9.27 -0.30 2.54
C THR A 32 8.79 -0.55 1.12
N ILE A 33 8.67 0.51 0.31
CA ILE A 33 8.35 0.43 -1.11
C ILE A 33 9.39 1.21 -1.90
N THR A 34 10.05 0.57 -2.86
CA THR A 34 11.13 1.19 -3.66
C THR A 34 10.64 2.38 -4.47
N SER A 35 9.44 2.30 -5.05
CA SER A 35 8.86 3.37 -5.84
C SER A 35 7.35 3.33 -5.78
N LEU A 36 6.75 4.49 -5.56
CA LEU A 36 5.31 4.74 -5.73
C LEU A 36 5.15 5.79 -6.82
N SER A 37 4.19 5.60 -7.72
CA SER A 37 3.90 6.57 -8.77
C SER A 37 2.40 6.82 -8.84
N VAL A 38 2.05 8.10 -8.92
CA VAL A 38 0.69 8.58 -9.02
C VAL A 38 0.65 9.48 -10.25
N ASP A 39 -0.07 9.05 -11.27
CA ASP A 39 -0.32 9.83 -12.47
C ASP A 39 -1.82 10.09 -12.55
N THR A 40 -2.20 11.36 -12.50
CA THR A 40 -3.60 11.79 -12.58
C THR A 40 -3.78 12.74 -13.75
N GLY A 41 -4.92 12.63 -14.44
CA GLY A 41 -5.24 13.50 -15.57
C GLY A 41 -4.44 13.22 -16.84
N ASN A 42 -4.26 14.24 -17.67
CA ASN A 42 -3.51 14.17 -18.94
C ASN A 42 -2.41 15.24 -18.97
N LYS A 43 -1.59 15.27 -20.04
CA LYS A 43 -0.45 16.21 -20.16
C LYS A 43 -0.83 17.70 -20.04
N GLN A 44 -2.09 18.07 -20.28
CA GLN A 44 -2.55 19.47 -20.24
C GLN A 44 -3.16 19.84 -18.89
N VAL A 45 -3.75 18.87 -18.18
CA VAL A 45 -4.37 19.01 -16.86
C VAL A 45 -4.14 17.71 -16.10
N GLY A 46 -3.05 17.64 -15.33
CA GLY A 46 -2.64 16.40 -14.69
C GLY A 46 -1.39 16.55 -13.85
N LEU A 47 -1.21 15.63 -12.91
CA LEU A 47 -0.11 15.61 -11.96
C LEU A 47 0.59 14.26 -12.04
N SER A 48 1.90 14.27 -12.28
CA SER A 48 2.79 13.13 -12.08
C SER A 48 3.53 13.32 -10.77
N LEU A 49 3.35 12.40 -9.83
CA LEU A 49 4.05 12.34 -8.56
C LEU A 49 4.74 10.99 -8.46
N LYS A 50 6.06 11.01 -8.34
CA LYS A 50 6.86 9.83 -8.06
C LYS A 50 7.49 9.97 -6.69
N LEU A 51 7.34 8.94 -5.87
CA LEU A 51 8.03 8.82 -4.58
C LEU A 51 9.00 7.65 -4.67
N LYS A 52 10.20 7.81 -4.14
CA LYS A 52 11.22 6.77 -4.03
C LYS A 52 11.53 6.48 -2.58
N ASP A 53 12.03 5.26 -2.35
CA ASP A 53 12.50 4.79 -1.03
C ASP A 53 11.47 5.06 0.07
N CYS A 54 10.22 4.71 -0.24
CA CYS A 54 9.09 5.02 0.59
C CYS A 54 9.08 4.17 1.86
N LEU A 55 8.79 4.80 2.99
CA LEU A 55 8.46 4.16 4.25
C LEU A 55 7.01 4.44 4.59
N ILE A 56 6.21 3.39 4.69
CA ILE A 56 4.79 3.47 5.04
C ILE A 56 4.59 3.01 6.47
N TYR A 57 4.20 3.94 7.33
CA TYR A 57 3.91 3.70 8.75
C TYR A 57 2.41 3.57 9.01
N GLY A 58 2.06 2.90 10.11
CA GLY A 58 0.69 2.81 10.61
C GLY A 58 -0.10 1.61 10.08
N THR A 59 0.51 0.81 9.21
CA THR A 59 -0.03 -0.47 8.72
C THR A 59 -0.37 -1.45 9.84
N LYS A 60 0.33 -1.41 11.00
CA LYS A 60 0.00 -2.23 12.17
C LYS A 60 -1.38 -1.96 12.77
N THR A 61 -1.96 -0.79 12.49
CA THR A 61 -3.29 -0.40 12.96
C THR A 61 -4.40 -0.80 11.99
N ALA A 62 -4.05 -1.46 10.88
CA ALA A 62 -5.03 -1.99 9.95
C ALA A 62 -5.90 -3.05 10.62
N VAL A 63 -7.21 -2.96 10.39
CA VAL A 63 -8.20 -3.93 10.85
C VAL A 63 -8.78 -4.60 9.62
N LEU A 64 -8.53 -5.90 9.48
CA LEU A 64 -9.23 -6.76 8.53
C LEU A 64 -10.64 -7.02 9.06
N TYR A 65 -11.65 -6.71 8.26
CA TYR A 65 -13.05 -6.91 8.66
C TYR A 65 -13.79 -7.93 7.79
N LYS A 66 -13.24 -8.27 6.62
CA LYS A 66 -13.76 -9.33 5.77
C LYS A 66 -12.63 -9.96 4.98
N VAL A 67 -12.65 -11.29 4.91
CA VAL A 67 -11.83 -12.06 4.00
C VAL A 67 -12.74 -12.95 3.18
N HIS A 68 -12.61 -12.88 1.87
CA HIS A 68 -13.17 -13.89 0.97
C HIS A 68 -12.03 -14.74 0.43
N HIS A 69 -12.27 -16.05 0.37
CA HIS A 69 -11.29 -17.01 -0.10
C HIS A 69 -11.92 -17.97 -1.10
N ASP A 70 -11.19 -18.19 -2.20
CA ASP A 70 -11.54 -19.13 -3.25
C ASP A 70 -10.40 -20.15 -3.38
N PHE A 71 -10.63 -21.36 -2.86
CA PHE A 71 -9.67 -22.47 -2.90
C PHE A 71 -9.45 -22.99 -4.33
N GLU A 72 -10.50 -22.99 -5.17
CA GLU A 72 -10.45 -23.53 -6.52
C GLU A 72 -9.58 -22.64 -7.41
N ASN A 73 -9.82 -21.33 -7.35
CA ASN A 73 -9.04 -20.33 -8.10
C ASN A 73 -7.78 -19.87 -7.36
N LYS A 74 -7.52 -20.37 -6.14
CA LYS A 74 -6.37 -20.01 -5.29
C LYS A 74 -6.23 -18.51 -5.13
N HIS A 75 -7.32 -17.88 -4.69
CA HIS A 75 -7.47 -16.44 -4.65
C HIS A 75 -7.94 -15.97 -3.27
N TYR A 76 -7.44 -14.82 -2.83
CA TYR A 76 -7.91 -14.13 -1.64
C TYR A 76 -8.30 -12.69 -1.95
N ASP A 77 -9.40 -12.27 -1.35
CA ASP A 77 -9.84 -10.89 -1.24
C ASP A 77 -9.81 -10.47 0.25
N LEU A 78 -8.95 -9.53 0.60
CA LEU A 78 -8.81 -8.99 1.95
C LEU A 78 -9.35 -7.56 2.01
N TYR A 79 -10.41 -7.37 2.78
CA TYR A 79 -10.99 -6.05 3.04
C TYR A 79 -10.49 -5.53 4.38
N TYR A 80 -9.87 -4.35 4.35
CA TYR A 80 -9.28 -3.72 5.53
C TYR A 80 -9.71 -2.27 5.66
N ARG A 81 -9.66 -1.78 6.90
CA ARG A 81 -9.70 -0.37 7.24
C ARG A 81 -8.43 0.01 7.96
N ASN A 82 -7.90 1.20 7.71
CA ASN A 82 -6.75 1.72 8.42
C ASN A 82 -7.02 3.18 8.83
N PRO A 83 -6.95 3.54 10.12
CA PRO A 83 -7.29 4.88 10.57
C PRO A 83 -6.30 5.93 10.09
N ARG A 84 -5.01 5.59 9.98
CA ARG A 84 -3.97 6.52 9.57
C ARG A 84 -2.77 5.79 8.98
N LEU A 85 -2.43 6.14 7.74
CA LEU A 85 -1.17 5.77 7.10
C LEU A 85 -0.32 7.03 6.90
N GLU A 86 0.99 6.90 7.09
CA GLU A 86 1.95 7.94 6.78
C GLU A 86 2.98 7.40 5.81
N VAL A 87 3.14 8.06 4.66
CA VAL A 87 4.07 7.70 3.61
C VAL A 87 5.16 8.77 3.56
N LEU A 88 6.36 8.39 3.95
CA LEU A 88 7.56 9.22 3.82
C LEU A 88 8.35 8.76 2.61
N GLY A 89 8.90 9.67 1.83
CA GLY A 89 9.79 9.31 0.72
C GLY A 89 10.30 10.53 -0.02
N ASP A 90 11.26 10.30 -0.91
CA ASP A 90 11.78 11.35 -1.78
C ASP A 90 10.87 11.51 -2.98
N TYR A 91 10.23 12.68 -3.09
CA TYR A 91 9.29 12.97 -4.16
C TYR A 91 9.96 13.68 -5.34
N ASN A 92 9.40 13.44 -6.51
CA ASN A 92 9.60 14.22 -7.72
C ASN A 92 8.21 14.43 -8.33
N MET A 93 7.82 15.69 -8.46
CA MET A 93 6.50 16.11 -8.93
C MET A 93 6.65 17.00 -10.15
N ASP A 94 5.86 16.69 -11.17
CA ASP A 94 5.77 17.46 -12.39
C ASP A 94 4.32 17.46 -12.88
N GLY A 95 3.81 18.63 -13.21
CA GLY A 95 2.51 18.74 -13.86
C GLY A 95 1.82 20.07 -13.57
N LYS A 96 0.50 20.00 -13.54
CA LYS A 96 -0.36 21.18 -13.49
C LYS A 96 -1.65 20.87 -12.75
N ILE A 97 -1.93 21.60 -11.68
CA ILE A 97 -3.23 21.58 -11.01
C ILE A 97 -4.05 22.75 -11.55
N LEU A 98 -5.13 22.44 -12.27
CA LEU A 98 -5.94 23.42 -13.00
C LEU A 98 -5.08 24.25 -13.98
N LEU A 99 -4.77 25.50 -13.62
CA LEU A 99 -3.95 26.43 -14.38
C LEU A 99 -2.52 26.62 -13.82
N LEU A 100 -2.25 26.12 -12.62
CA LEU A 100 -0.99 26.34 -11.91
C LEU A 100 0.03 25.25 -12.26
N PRO A 101 1.16 25.58 -12.90
CA PRO A 101 2.26 24.63 -13.07
C PRO A 101 2.86 24.31 -11.70
N ILE A 102 3.08 23.03 -11.42
CA ILE A 102 3.66 22.56 -10.17
C ILE A 102 4.85 21.68 -10.49
N HIS A 103 6.00 22.10 -10.00
CA HIS A 103 7.25 21.35 -10.07
C HIS A 103 7.89 21.37 -8.69
N GLY A 104 8.45 20.23 -8.29
CA GLY A 104 9.13 20.12 -7.02
C GLY A 104 9.85 18.80 -6.89
N LYS A 105 10.92 18.80 -6.11
CA LYS A 105 11.64 17.59 -5.73
C LYS A 105 12.22 17.78 -4.33
N GLY A 106 12.23 16.72 -3.55
CA GLY A 106 12.74 16.77 -2.19
C GLY A 106 12.05 15.74 -1.30
N PRO A 107 12.14 15.88 0.02
CA PRO A 107 11.43 15.00 0.94
C PRO A 107 9.93 15.35 0.96
N GLY A 108 9.11 14.30 0.94
CA GLY A 108 7.66 14.38 1.04
C GLY A 108 7.09 13.54 2.18
N ASN A 109 6.02 14.03 2.80
CA ASN A 109 5.17 13.28 3.71
C ASN A 109 3.74 13.33 3.19
N ILE A 110 3.13 12.15 3.02
CA ILE A 110 1.70 12.01 2.72
C ILE A 110 1.04 11.29 3.88
N THR A 111 0.11 11.96 4.55
CA THR A 111 -0.73 11.34 5.58
C THR A 111 -2.11 11.04 4.99
N LEU A 112 -2.52 9.78 5.04
CA LEU A 112 -3.85 9.30 4.64
C LEU A 112 -4.64 8.93 5.89
N THR A 113 -5.91 9.31 5.94
CA THR A 113 -6.81 9.00 7.06
C THR A 113 -8.07 8.30 6.57
N ASP A 114 -8.65 7.46 7.42
CA ASP A 114 -9.87 6.70 7.15
C ASP A 114 -9.77 5.89 5.84
N VAL A 115 -8.69 5.13 5.71
CA VAL A 115 -8.41 4.31 4.53
C VAL A 115 -9.32 3.08 4.55
N LEU A 116 -10.04 2.85 3.46
CA LEU A 116 -10.77 1.60 3.21
C LEU A 116 -10.17 0.94 1.99
N GLY A 117 -9.72 -0.30 2.11
CA GLY A 117 -9.01 -0.98 1.04
C GLY A 117 -9.46 -2.41 0.79
N LEU A 118 -9.17 -2.86 -0.43
CA LEU A 118 -9.31 -4.21 -0.91
C LEU A 118 -7.97 -4.64 -1.50
N MET A 119 -7.34 -5.61 -0.85
CA MET A 119 -6.16 -6.28 -1.37
C MET A 119 -6.58 -7.62 -1.95
N LYS A 120 -6.25 -7.85 -3.22
CA LYS A 120 -6.47 -9.11 -3.90
C LYS A 120 -5.13 -9.77 -4.18
N PHE A 121 -5.01 -11.07 -3.97
CA PHE A 121 -3.81 -11.79 -4.39
C PHE A 121 -4.12 -13.22 -4.83
N ASN A 122 -3.37 -13.68 -5.82
CA ASN A 122 -3.38 -15.06 -6.28
C ASN A 122 -2.16 -15.79 -5.70
N TYR A 123 -2.34 -17.06 -5.38
CA TYR A 123 -1.26 -17.90 -4.91
C TYR A 123 -1.22 -19.25 -5.63
N GLU A 124 -0.10 -19.92 -5.55
CA GLU A 124 0.05 -21.32 -5.94
C GLU A 124 0.60 -22.15 -4.80
N LEU A 125 0.33 -23.46 -4.84
CA LEU A 125 0.90 -24.41 -3.90
C LEU A 125 2.18 -24.97 -4.50
N VAL A 126 3.31 -24.61 -3.90
CA VAL A 126 4.63 -25.12 -4.28
C VAL A 126 4.95 -26.32 -3.38
N PRO A 127 5.13 -27.52 -3.94
CA PRO A 127 5.57 -28.67 -3.17
C PRO A 127 7.02 -28.46 -2.72
N LYS A 128 7.29 -28.70 -1.44
CA LYS A 128 8.64 -28.67 -0.88
C LYS A 128 8.76 -29.76 0.17
N LYS A 129 9.38 -30.87 -0.23
CA LYS A 129 9.36 -32.15 0.50
C LYS A 129 7.91 -32.63 0.68
N ASP A 130 7.51 -32.98 1.90
CA ASP A 130 6.17 -33.48 2.25
C ASP A 130 5.15 -32.36 2.59
N LEU A 131 5.52 -31.09 2.36
CA LEU A 131 4.69 -29.93 2.66
C LEU A 131 4.37 -29.14 1.38
N HIS A 132 3.17 -28.57 1.34
CA HIS A 132 2.76 -27.61 0.32
C HIS A 132 2.83 -26.20 0.90
N TYR A 133 3.50 -25.29 0.20
CA TYR A 133 3.63 -23.89 0.60
C TYR A 133 2.83 -23.00 -0.35
N ALA A 134 2.04 -22.08 0.19
CA ALA A 134 1.41 -21.05 -0.60
C ALA A 134 2.46 -19.98 -1.00
N ARG A 135 2.68 -19.79 -2.30
CA ARG A 135 3.50 -18.72 -2.87
C ARG A 135 2.58 -17.71 -3.53
N ILE A 136 2.66 -16.44 -3.12
CA ILE A 136 1.93 -15.35 -3.77
C ILE A 136 2.53 -15.10 -5.15
N ILE A 137 1.69 -15.11 -6.19
CA ILE A 137 2.09 -14.90 -7.60
C ILE A 137 1.95 -13.42 -7.97
N ASN A 138 0.82 -12.83 -7.63
CA ASN A 138 0.51 -11.44 -7.92
C ASN A 138 -0.40 -10.88 -6.84
N SER A 139 -0.40 -9.55 -6.73
CA SER A 139 -1.32 -8.83 -5.87
C SER A 139 -1.75 -7.53 -6.52
N THR A 140 -2.95 -7.10 -6.21
CA THR A 140 -3.50 -5.79 -6.55
C THR A 140 -4.13 -5.19 -5.31
N MET A 141 -4.13 -3.86 -5.22
CA MET A 141 -4.70 -3.17 -4.09
C MET A 141 -5.47 -1.96 -4.60
N THR A 142 -6.73 -1.85 -4.20
CA THR A 142 -7.55 -0.66 -4.41
C THR A 142 -7.93 -0.10 -3.06
N PHE A 143 -8.04 1.22 -2.96
CA PHE A 143 -8.40 1.88 -1.72
C PHE A 143 -9.09 3.20 -1.97
N THR A 144 -9.87 3.62 -0.98
CA THR A 144 -10.38 4.98 -0.84
C THR A 144 -9.84 5.58 0.45
N VAL A 145 -9.77 6.91 0.49
CA VAL A 145 -9.29 7.66 1.66
C VAL A 145 -10.32 8.69 2.05
N GLY A 146 -10.49 8.94 3.35
CA GLY A 146 -11.34 10.01 3.84
C GLY A 146 -10.68 11.38 3.62
N ARG A 147 -9.46 11.55 4.13
CA ARG A 147 -8.62 12.75 3.88
C ARG A 147 -7.18 12.37 3.59
N ALA A 148 -6.56 13.18 2.73
CA ALA A 148 -5.15 13.12 2.41
C ALA A 148 -4.51 14.48 2.70
N TYR A 149 -3.38 14.47 3.40
CA TYR A 149 -2.56 15.63 3.72
C TYR A 149 -1.22 15.45 3.03
N PHE A 150 -0.75 16.51 2.37
CA PHE A 150 0.46 16.49 1.56
C PHE A 150 1.41 17.57 2.06
N GLU A 151 2.57 17.16 2.54
CA GLU A 151 3.66 18.05 2.93
C GLU A 151 4.86 17.78 2.03
N PHE A 152 5.08 18.68 1.07
CA PHE A 152 6.20 18.61 0.14
C PHE A 152 7.13 19.78 0.41
N LYS A 153 8.39 19.48 0.76
CA LYS A 153 9.41 20.53 0.90
C LYS A 153 9.88 20.98 -0.48
N ASP A 154 10.35 22.23 -0.56
CA ASP A 154 10.98 22.80 -1.76
C ASP A 154 10.07 22.77 -3.01
N LEU A 155 8.76 22.84 -2.80
CA LEU A 155 7.81 23.08 -3.88
C LEU A 155 8.08 24.46 -4.50
N PHE A 156 7.96 24.58 -5.83
CA PHE A 156 8.27 25.82 -6.55
C PHE A 156 9.73 26.30 -6.39
N ASN A 157 10.67 25.36 -6.26
CA ASN A 157 12.09 25.65 -6.03
C ASN A 157 12.36 26.48 -4.76
N GLY A 158 11.46 26.44 -3.77
CA GLY A 158 11.62 27.16 -2.51
C GLY A 158 11.23 28.64 -2.56
N ASP A 159 10.54 29.09 -3.62
CA ASP A 159 9.89 30.40 -3.60
C ASP A 159 8.87 30.44 -2.44
N LYS A 160 9.12 31.35 -1.49
CA LYS A 160 8.28 31.62 -0.32
C LYS A 160 7.43 32.86 -0.54
#